data_AF-A0ABD2Q522-F1
#
_entry.id   AF-A0ABD2Q522-F1
#
_cell.length_a   1.000
_cell.length_b   1.000
_cell.length_c   1.000
_cell.angle_alpha   90.00
_cell.angle_beta   90.00
_cell.angle_gamma   90.00
#
_symmetry.space_group_name_H-M   'P 1'
#
loop_
_entity.id
_entity.type
_entity.pdbx_description
1 polymer ?
#
loop_
_entity_poly.entity_id
_entity_poly.type
_entity_poly.pdbx_seq_one_letter_code
_entity_poly.pdbx_strand_id
1 'polypeptide(L)'
;MTFRSLIINAITDSLLFQNLQILLNRFCNDHMRFFDGTCCTKPESISIVQFWIFGLFLVAFAISLILRLLAYFTKTLHYFAGAATDQQTCSLLWHSSDFFFCIARLGLIMVYFFVSDRTIFFMKAGKFYSITSIVLPIVYFSVVGFFFTKRLCQDKALVLNVDQTLECKGWLQLLILVYHISGASQLMPVYLLMRCVVSCYLFLSAYGHFMHYCNAKNGSNIWQNLSAIITRYLNVMFRMNFLVLCLCLVMNRPYQFYYFVPLISFCYTSQMLLMYTGPSLVANRPQPRLFNRHKKAISYGGTGKETTGK
;
A
#
# COMPACT_ATOMS: atom_id res chain seq x y z
N MET A 1 35.16 4.71 -36.98
CA MET A 1 35.68 3.79 -35.94
C MET A 1 35.96 2.47 -36.61
N THR A 2 37.23 2.08 -36.71
CA THR A 2 37.70 0.93 -37.49
C THR A 2 37.43 -0.38 -36.75
N PHE A 3 37.05 -1.44 -37.48
CA PHE A 3 36.80 -2.80 -36.96
C PHE A 3 37.88 -3.31 -36.00
N ARG A 4 39.12 -2.89 -36.22
CA ARG A 4 40.29 -3.15 -35.38
C ARG A 4 40.18 -2.57 -33.97
N SER A 5 39.66 -1.36 -33.80
CA SER A 5 39.47 -0.77 -32.46
C SER A 5 38.36 -1.47 -31.67
N LEU A 6 37.36 -2.01 -32.36
CA LEU A 6 36.23 -2.73 -31.77
C LEU A 6 36.67 -4.11 -31.24
N ILE A 7 37.52 -4.81 -31.99
CA ILE A 7 38.13 -6.09 -31.56
C ILE A 7 39.08 -5.88 -30.39
N ILE A 8 39.94 -4.86 -30.43
CA ILE A 8 40.88 -4.58 -29.33
C ILE A 8 40.09 -4.26 -28.05
N ASN A 9 39.05 -3.42 -28.12
CA ASN A 9 38.23 -3.13 -26.95
C ASN A 9 37.51 -4.38 -26.43
N ALA A 10 36.91 -5.21 -27.29
CA ALA A 10 36.25 -6.44 -26.88
C ALA A 10 37.19 -7.46 -26.22
N ILE A 11 38.42 -7.60 -26.75
CA ILE A 11 39.45 -8.48 -26.16
C ILE A 11 39.88 -7.91 -24.80
N THR A 12 40.11 -6.60 -24.71
CA THR A 12 40.52 -5.95 -23.46
C THR A 12 39.45 -6.09 -22.37
N ASP A 13 38.17 -5.95 -22.72
CA ASP A 13 37.04 -6.14 -21.80
C ASP A 13 36.94 -7.60 -21.32
N SER A 14 37.13 -8.57 -22.21
CA SER A 14 37.09 -10.00 -21.85
C SER A 14 38.26 -10.41 -20.93
N LEU A 15 39.45 -9.88 -21.20
CA LEU A 15 40.65 -10.14 -20.41
C LEU A 15 40.58 -9.45 -19.04
N LEU A 16 40.04 -8.23 -19.00
CA LEU A 16 39.75 -7.51 -17.78
C LEU A 16 38.76 -8.30 -16.92
N PHE A 17 37.67 -8.81 -17.51
CA PHE A 17 36.67 -9.59 -16.79
C PHE A 17 37.26 -10.88 -16.18
N GLN A 18 38.10 -11.61 -16.92
CA GLN A 18 38.77 -12.81 -16.40
C GLN A 18 39.73 -12.50 -15.26
N ASN A 19 40.57 -11.46 -15.41
CA ASN A 19 41.49 -11.04 -14.34
C ASN A 19 40.72 -10.58 -13.09
N LEU A 20 39.59 -9.90 -13.28
CA LEU A 20 38.75 -9.43 -12.18
C LEU A 20 38.08 -10.61 -11.47
N GLN A 21 37.61 -11.64 -12.19
CA GLN A 21 37.10 -12.87 -11.58
C GLN A 21 38.18 -13.63 -10.80
N ILE A 22 39.40 -13.77 -11.34
CA ILE A 22 40.51 -14.44 -10.66
C ILE A 22 40.90 -13.69 -9.39
N LEU A 23 41.01 -12.35 -9.47
CA LEU A 23 41.31 -11.51 -8.32
C LEU A 23 40.22 -11.59 -7.25
N LEU A 24 38.95 -11.52 -7.66
CA LEU A 24 37.82 -11.62 -6.75
C LEU A 24 37.77 -13.00 -6.09
N ASN A 25 37.94 -14.08 -6.85
CA ASN A 25 37.98 -15.45 -6.31
C ASN A 25 39.16 -15.65 -5.34
N ARG A 26 40.32 -15.04 -5.60
CA ARG A 26 41.48 -15.11 -4.69
C ARG A 26 41.22 -14.38 -3.37
N PHE A 27 40.60 -13.20 -3.40
CA PHE A 27 40.22 -12.48 -2.17
C PHE A 27 39.04 -13.14 -1.46
N CYS A 28 38.14 -13.76 -2.23
CA CYS A 28 36.88 -14.25 -1.72
C CYS A 28 36.88 -15.68 -1.23
N ASN A 29 37.65 -16.59 -1.82
CA ASN A 29 37.60 -18.00 -1.46
C ASN A 29 37.91 -18.23 0.02
N ASP A 30 38.81 -17.46 0.62
CA ASP A 30 39.18 -17.62 2.04
C ASP A 30 38.10 -17.10 3.02
N HIS A 31 37.26 -16.17 2.56
CA HIS A 31 36.24 -15.49 3.38
C HIS A 31 34.82 -15.71 2.85
N MET A 32 34.65 -16.68 1.94
CA MET A 32 33.39 -16.92 1.26
C MET A 32 32.41 -17.55 2.24
N ARG A 33 31.32 -16.85 2.53
CA ARG A 33 30.18 -17.48 3.17
C ARG A 33 29.43 -18.29 2.11
N PHE A 34 29.63 -19.61 2.12
CA PHE A 34 29.02 -20.56 1.16
C PHE A 34 27.49 -20.44 1.05
N PHE A 35 26.82 -19.90 2.07
CA PHE A 35 25.37 -19.72 2.10
C PHE A 35 24.84 -18.53 1.28
N ASP A 36 25.64 -17.49 1.06
CA ASP A 36 25.19 -16.24 0.42
C ASP A 36 25.95 -15.86 -0.86
N GLY A 37 27.14 -16.42 -1.09
CA GLY A 37 28.02 -16.01 -2.18
C GLY A 37 28.57 -14.57 -2.06
N THR A 38 28.25 -13.84 -0.99
CA THR A 38 28.78 -12.50 -0.70
C THR A 38 30.06 -12.62 0.11
N CYS A 39 31.20 -12.33 -0.49
CA CYS A 39 32.48 -12.41 0.22
C CYS A 39 32.99 -11.05 0.73
N CYS A 40 32.73 -9.95 0.01
CA CYS A 40 33.34 -8.63 0.31
C CYS A 40 32.39 -7.66 1.02
N THR A 41 31.14 -8.05 1.28
CA THR A 41 30.15 -7.14 1.86
C THR A 41 30.03 -7.41 3.35
N LYS A 42 30.58 -6.51 4.18
CA LYS A 42 30.33 -6.53 5.62
C LYS A 42 28.82 -6.31 5.86
N PRO A 43 28.15 -7.13 6.68
CA PRO A 43 26.76 -6.88 7.03
C PRO A 43 26.65 -5.51 7.70
N GLU A 44 25.66 -4.72 7.27
CA GLU A 44 25.37 -3.44 7.90
C GLU A 44 25.02 -3.66 9.38
N SER A 45 25.66 -2.90 10.27
CA SER A 45 25.34 -2.96 11.70
C SER A 45 23.96 -2.37 11.99
N ILE A 46 23.33 -2.85 13.05
CA ILE A 46 22.02 -2.35 13.49
C ILE A 46 22.18 -0.90 13.97
N SER A 47 21.38 0.01 13.43
CA SER A 47 21.40 1.42 13.82
C SER A 47 20.69 1.64 15.16
N ILE A 48 21.04 2.73 15.84
CA ILE A 48 20.40 3.14 17.12
C ILE A 48 18.89 3.30 16.93
N VAL A 49 18.47 3.86 15.79
CA VAL A 49 17.05 4.05 15.46
C VAL A 49 16.33 2.70 15.37
N GLN A 50 16.92 1.73 14.67
CA GLN A 50 16.36 0.38 14.55
C GLN A 50 16.20 -0.30 15.91
N PHE A 51 17.20 -0.17 16.79
CA PHE A 51 17.16 -0.71 18.14
C PHE A 51 15.94 -0.17 18.93
N TRP A 52 15.73 1.15 18.93
CA TRP A 52 14.59 1.76 19.62
C TRP A 52 13.24 1.34 19.04
N ILE A 53 13.12 1.22 17.72
CA ILE A 53 11.88 0.81 17.06
C ILE A 53 11.53 -0.64 17.39
N PHE A 54 12.50 -1.55 17.35
CA PHE A 54 12.28 -2.94 17.75
C PHE A 54 11.93 -3.04 19.24
N GLY A 55 12.58 -2.24 20.09
CA GLY A 55 12.21 -2.09 21.49
C GLY A 55 10.75 -1.64 21.67
N LEU A 56 10.30 -0.65 20.90
CA LEU A 56 8.91 -0.18 20.93
C LEU A 56 7.92 -1.26 20.51
N PHE A 57 8.21 -2.03 19.46
CA PHE A 57 7.36 -3.16 19.06
C PHE A 57 7.32 -4.28 20.11
N LEU A 58 8.45 -4.57 20.77
CA LEU A 58 8.52 -5.54 21.85
C LEU A 58 7.67 -5.10 23.06
N VAL A 59 7.80 -3.83 23.46
CA VAL A 59 7.00 -3.25 24.55
C VAL A 59 5.52 -3.26 24.21
N ALA A 60 5.13 -2.91 22.99
CA ALA A 60 3.73 -2.97 22.54
C ALA A 60 3.18 -4.41 22.59
N PHE A 61 3.99 -5.40 22.20
CA PHE A 61 3.62 -6.81 22.32
C PHE A 61 3.42 -7.23 23.78
N ALA A 62 4.36 -6.88 24.68
CA ALA A 62 4.26 -7.17 26.10
C ALA A 62 3.02 -6.51 26.75
N ILE A 63 2.76 -5.23 26.45
CA ILE A 63 1.56 -4.52 26.92
C ILE A 63 0.29 -5.21 26.42
N SER A 64 0.23 -5.61 25.14
CA SER A 64 -0.93 -6.30 24.59
C SER A 64 -1.22 -7.63 25.31
N LEU A 65 -0.16 -8.37 25.69
CA LEU A 65 -0.28 -9.63 26.42
C LEU A 65 -0.74 -9.39 27.85
N ILE A 66 -0.16 -8.41 28.55
CA ILE A 66 -0.57 -8.04 29.91
C ILE A 66 -2.03 -7.59 29.94
N LEU A 67 -2.44 -6.70 29.03
CA LEU A 67 -3.83 -6.21 28.98
C LEU A 67 -4.84 -7.34 28.68
N ARG A 68 -4.49 -8.29 27.81
CA ARG A 68 -5.34 -9.46 27.54
C ARG A 68 -5.42 -10.42 28.72
N LEU A 69 -4.30 -10.64 29.41
CA LEU A 69 -4.29 -11.44 30.65
C LEU A 69 -5.12 -10.78 31.74
N LEU A 70 -4.99 -9.47 31.93
CA LEU A 70 -5.82 -8.71 32.88
C LEU A 70 -7.30 -8.75 32.50
N ALA A 71 -7.65 -8.55 31.22
CA ALA A 71 -9.03 -8.63 30.74
C ALA A 71 -9.62 -10.05 30.88
N TYR A 72 -8.80 -11.08 30.68
CA TYR A 72 -9.20 -12.47 30.92
C TYR A 72 -9.40 -12.75 32.41
N PHE A 73 -8.49 -12.27 33.26
CA PHE A 73 -8.56 -12.45 34.71
C PHE A 73 -9.77 -11.75 35.30
N THR A 74 -10.04 -10.48 34.92
CA THR A 74 -11.23 -9.76 35.38
C THR A 74 -12.50 -10.47 34.95
N LYS A 75 -12.60 -10.90 33.69
CA LYS A 75 -13.76 -11.68 33.19
C LYS A 75 -13.98 -12.96 34.01
N THR A 76 -12.90 -13.67 34.33
CA THR A 76 -12.97 -14.91 35.12
C THR A 76 -13.42 -14.60 36.56
N LEU A 77 -12.83 -13.58 37.19
CA LEU A 77 -13.20 -13.15 38.54
C LEU A 77 -14.68 -12.71 38.61
N HIS A 78 -15.20 -12.03 37.59
CA HIS A 78 -16.63 -11.68 37.54
C HIS A 78 -17.54 -12.90 37.46
N TYR A 79 -17.18 -13.91 36.66
CA TYR A 79 -17.96 -15.14 36.56
C TYR A 79 -18.05 -15.87 37.92
N PHE A 80 -16.96 -15.85 38.70
CA PHE A 80 -16.94 -16.46 40.03
C PHE A 80 -17.54 -15.60 41.15
N ALA A 81 -17.33 -14.28 41.12
CA ALA A 81 -17.73 -13.39 42.21
C ALA A 81 -19.18 -12.92 42.13
N GLY A 82 -19.89 -13.13 41.01
CA GLY A 82 -21.26 -12.65 40.81
C GLY A 82 -21.41 -11.13 40.92
N ALA A 83 -20.29 -10.39 40.93
CA ALA A 83 -20.24 -8.98 41.24
C ALA A 83 -20.62 -8.14 40.01
N ALA A 84 -21.70 -7.36 40.16
CA ALA A 84 -22.13 -6.35 39.21
C ALA A 84 -21.19 -5.13 39.29
N THR A 85 -20.07 -5.18 38.56
CA THR A 85 -19.22 -4.00 38.33
C THR A 85 -18.92 -3.79 36.86
N ASP A 86 -18.69 -2.51 36.57
CA ASP A 86 -18.95 -1.76 35.35
C ASP A 86 -18.47 -2.41 34.03
N GLN A 87 -19.44 -2.81 33.19
CA GLN A 87 -19.22 -3.34 31.83
C GLN A 87 -18.36 -2.41 30.96
N GLN A 88 -18.33 -1.11 31.29
CA GLN A 88 -17.50 -0.12 30.63
C GLN A 88 -16.00 -0.36 30.84
N THR A 89 -15.55 -0.75 32.04
CA THR A 89 -14.13 -1.02 32.32
C THR A 89 -13.59 -2.21 31.53
N CYS A 90 -14.34 -3.32 31.49
CA CYS A 90 -13.99 -4.49 30.69
C CYS A 90 -13.89 -4.13 29.20
N SER A 91 -14.87 -3.40 28.66
CA SER A 91 -14.86 -2.96 27.26
C SER A 91 -13.66 -2.07 26.91
N LEU A 92 -13.22 -1.21 27.83
CA LEU A 92 -12.07 -0.33 27.65
C LEU A 92 -10.74 -1.10 27.65
N LEU A 93 -10.59 -2.11 28.52
CA LEU A 93 -9.41 -2.98 28.53
C LEU A 93 -9.26 -3.75 27.22
N TRP A 94 -10.36 -4.32 26.70
CA TRP A 94 -10.35 -5.03 25.42
C TRP A 94 -10.01 -4.09 24.25
N HIS A 95 -10.65 -2.92 24.17
CA HIS A 95 -10.36 -1.94 23.12
C HIS A 95 -8.90 -1.48 23.13
N SER A 96 -8.35 -1.19 24.31
CA SER A 96 -6.94 -0.83 24.46
C SER A 96 -6.03 -1.98 24.05
N SER A 97 -6.37 -3.21 24.45
CA SER A 97 -5.60 -4.41 24.08
C SER A 97 -5.57 -4.64 22.56
N ASP A 98 -6.68 -4.35 21.87
CA ASP A 98 -6.78 -4.51 20.41
C ASP A 98 -5.90 -3.50 19.68
N PHE A 99 -5.81 -2.27 20.18
CA PHE A 99 -4.90 -1.26 19.64
C PHE A 99 -3.43 -1.71 19.73
N PHE A 100 -2.98 -2.11 20.93
CA PHE A 100 -1.60 -2.60 21.12
C PHE A 100 -1.34 -3.90 20.35
N PHE A 101 -2.34 -4.78 20.23
CA PHE A 101 -2.25 -5.99 19.43
C PHE A 101 -2.05 -5.69 17.94
N CYS A 102 -2.73 -4.67 17.40
CA CYS A 102 -2.51 -4.22 16.02
C CYS A 102 -1.07 -3.72 15.80
N ILE A 103 -0.53 -2.94 16.75
CA ILE A 103 0.86 -2.46 16.70
C ILE A 103 1.84 -3.64 16.79
N ALA A 104 1.57 -4.61 17.67
CA ALA A 104 2.40 -5.78 17.82
C ALA A 104 2.41 -6.66 16.56
N ARG A 105 1.25 -6.85 15.92
CA ARG A 105 1.13 -7.56 14.64
C ARG A 105 1.90 -6.84 13.53
N LEU A 106 1.82 -5.51 13.48
CA LEU A 106 2.65 -4.72 12.56
C LEU A 106 4.13 -4.93 12.85
N GLY A 107 4.55 -4.88 14.12
CA GLY A 107 5.92 -5.15 14.55
C GLY A 107 6.42 -6.52 14.11
N LEU A 108 5.61 -7.57 14.23
CA LEU A 108 5.94 -8.92 13.77
C LEU A 108 6.17 -8.96 12.25
N ILE A 109 5.29 -8.32 11.47
CA ILE A 109 5.47 -8.22 10.00
C ILE A 109 6.77 -7.47 9.67
N MET A 110 7.08 -6.41 10.40
CA MET A 110 8.31 -5.64 10.21
C MET A 110 9.56 -6.43 10.56
N VAL A 111 9.54 -7.21 11.65
CA VAL A 111 10.62 -8.13 12.01
C VAL A 111 10.79 -9.19 10.93
N TYR A 112 9.69 -9.74 10.40
CA TYR A 112 9.74 -10.70 9.29
C TYR A 112 10.45 -10.10 8.06
N PHE A 113 10.12 -8.87 7.66
CA PHE A 113 10.80 -8.20 6.56
C PHE A 113 12.28 -7.92 6.85
N PHE A 114 12.60 -7.46 8.07
CA PHE A 114 13.98 -7.21 8.46
C PHE A 114 14.82 -8.48 8.42
N VAL A 115 14.31 -9.59 8.97
CA VAL A 115 14.97 -10.90 8.94
C VAL A 115 15.11 -11.36 7.49
N SER A 116 14.06 -11.23 6.67
CA SER A 116 14.08 -11.73 5.29
C SER A 116 15.07 -11.01 4.38
N ASP A 117 15.31 -9.72 4.60
CA ASP A 117 16.22 -8.94 3.78
C ASP A 117 17.66 -8.94 4.33
N ARG A 118 17.81 -8.76 5.65
CA ARG A 118 19.11 -8.56 6.30
C ARG A 118 19.80 -9.84 6.75
N THR A 119 19.05 -10.90 6.99
CA THR A 119 19.61 -12.20 7.40
C THR A 119 19.66 -13.18 6.23
N ILE A 120 20.40 -14.25 6.44
CA ILE A 120 20.61 -15.37 5.51
C ILE A 120 19.52 -16.44 5.69
N PHE A 121 18.54 -16.19 6.57
CA PHE A 121 17.54 -17.19 6.92
C PHE A 121 16.74 -17.66 5.70
N PHE A 122 16.56 -16.81 4.70
CA PHE A 122 15.98 -17.18 3.41
C PHE A 122 17.04 -17.05 2.31
N MET A 123 17.13 -18.10 1.47
CA MET A 123 18.05 -18.11 0.33
C MET A 123 17.68 -16.99 -0.65
N LYS A 124 18.66 -16.15 -0.99
CA LYS A 124 18.47 -15.01 -1.89
C LYS A 124 18.54 -15.49 -3.34
N ALA A 125 17.41 -15.46 -4.04
CA ALA A 125 17.38 -15.74 -5.47
C ALA A 125 17.78 -14.49 -6.27
N GLY A 126 18.65 -14.67 -7.27
CA GLY A 126 18.93 -13.64 -8.26
C GLY A 126 17.69 -13.31 -9.09
N LYS A 127 17.49 -12.04 -9.43
CA LYS A 127 16.42 -11.62 -10.34
C LYS A 127 16.84 -11.89 -11.78
N PHE A 128 16.27 -12.93 -12.39
CA PHE A 128 16.46 -13.21 -13.81
C PHE A 128 15.21 -12.84 -14.59
N TYR A 129 15.38 -12.03 -15.63
CA TYR A 129 14.29 -11.71 -16.54
C TYR A 129 13.95 -12.96 -17.38
N SER A 130 12.67 -13.32 -17.37
CA SER A 130 12.08 -14.25 -18.33
C SER A 130 10.67 -13.79 -18.66
N ILE A 131 10.26 -13.98 -19.91
CA ILE A 131 8.89 -13.69 -20.36
C ILE A 131 7.87 -14.48 -19.52
N THR A 132 8.20 -15.73 -19.20
CA THR A 132 7.33 -16.60 -18.37
C THR A 132 7.10 -16.01 -16.98
N SER A 133 8.12 -15.40 -16.37
CA SER A 133 8.02 -14.78 -15.04
C SER A 133 7.05 -13.60 -14.99
N ILE A 134 6.79 -12.93 -16.12
CA ILE A 134 5.83 -11.81 -16.21
C ILE A 134 4.44 -12.30 -16.62
N VAL A 135 4.38 -13.14 -17.65
CA VAL A 135 3.11 -13.59 -18.23
C VAL A 135 2.36 -14.47 -17.25
N LEU A 136 3.04 -15.38 -16.54
CA LEU A 136 2.41 -16.33 -15.65
C LEU A 136 1.65 -15.64 -14.50
N PRO A 137 2.23 -14.71 -13.73
CA PRO A 137 1.48 -13.99 -12.69
C PRO A 137 0.32 -13.19 -13.26
N ILE A 138 0.49 -12.51 -14.40
CA ILE A 138 -0.58 -11.70 -15.01
C ILE A 138 -1.76 -12.58 -15.43
N VAL A 139 -1.50 -13.69 -16.12
CA VAL A 139 -2.53 -14.64 -16.55
C VAL A 139 -3.20 -15.27 -15.32
N TYR A 140 -2.42 -15.70 -14.32
CA TYR A 140 -2.94 -16.27 -13.10
C TYR A 140 -3.94 -15.32 -12.40
N PHE A 141 -3.54 -14.08 -12.14
CA PHE A 141 -4.43 -13.10 -11.50
C PHE A 141 -5.60 -12.68 -12.40
N SER A 142 -5.47 -12.76 -13.73
CA SER A 142 -6.56 -12.54 -14.68
C SER A 142 -7.61 -13.64 -14.63
N VAL A 143 -7.18 -14.90 -14.56
CA VAL A 143 -8.09 -16.04 -14.42
C VAL A 143 -8.82 -15.98 -13.08
N VAL A 144 -8.09 -15.77 -11.99
CA VAL A 144 -8.67 -15.58 -10.64
C VAL A 144 -9.64 -14.39 -10.66
N GLY A 145 -9.21 -13.24 -11.19
CA GLY A 145 -10.04 -12.05 -11.31
C GLY A 145 -11.34 -12.31 -12.08
N PHE A 146 -11.27 -13.03 -13.20
CA PHE A 146 -12.44 -13.37 -14.02
C PHE A 146 -13.46 -14.21 -13.25
N PHE A 147 -13.01 -15.25 -12.52
CA PHE A 147 -13.91 -16.09 -11.73
C PHE A 147 -14.55 -15.37 -10.54
N PHE A 148 -13.83 -14.44 -9.92
CA PHE A 148 -14.33 -13.67 -8.77
C PHE A 148 -14.98 -12.33 -9.13
N THR A 149 -15.10 -12.01 -10.42
CA THR A 149 -15.74 -10.77 -10.86
C THR A 149 -17.24 -10.83 -10.56
N LYS A 150 -17.72 -9.95 -9.68
CA LYS A 150 -19.16 -9.75 -9.47
C LYS A 150 -19.72 -8.96 -10.65
N ARG A 151 -20.84 -9.42 -11.22
CA ARG A 151 -21.59 -8.63 -12.20
C ARG A 151 -22.11 -7.37 -11.53
N LEU A 152 -21.68 -6.19 -11.97
CA LEU A 152 -22.30 -4.94 -11.58
C LEU A 152 -23.71 -4.89 -12.17
N CYS A 153 -24.71 -4.53 -11.35
CA CYS A 153 -26.05 -4.26 -11.85
C CYS A 153 -26.00 -3.12 -12.88
N GLN A 154 -26.64 -3.35 -14.03
CA GLN A 154 -26.59 -2.55 -15.25
C GLN A 154 -27.12 -1.11 -15.09
N ASP A 155 -27.80 -0.82 -13.98
CA ASP A 155 -28.47 0.46 -13.72
C ASP A 155 -27.54 1.64 -13.37
N LYS A 156 -26.21 1.43 -13.37
CA LYS A 156 -25.20 2.46 -13.08
C LYS A 156 -24.21 2.68 -14.23
N ALA A 157 -24.67 2.57 -15.48
CA ALA A 157 -23.89 2.85 -16.68
C ALA A 157 -23.59 4.35 -16.89
N LEU A 158 -23.08 5.02 -15.85
CA LEU A 158 -22.40 6.31 -16.00
C LEU A 158 -21.01 6.06 -16.57
N VAL A 159 -20.60 6.94 -17.49
CA VAL A 159 -19.23 6.93 -18.03
C VAL A 159 -18.25 7.11 -16.86
N LEU A 160 -17.36 6.13 -16.66
CA LEU A 160 -16.33 6.05 -15.62
C LEU A 160 -16.89 5.88 -14.18
N ASN A 161 -17.48 4.72 -13.90
CA ASN A 161 -17.93 4.39 -12.54
C ASN A 161 -16.73 4.30 -11.56
N VAL A 162 -16.97 4.65 -10.29
CA VAL A 162 -15.97 4.56 -9.21
C VAL A 162 -15.45 3.13 -9.06
N ASP A 163 -16.33 2.14 -9.17
CA ASP A 163 -15.97 0.73 -9.06
C ASP A 163 -14.99 0.31 -10.17
N GLN A 164 -15.28 0.67 -11.43
CA GLN A 164 -14.39 0.40 -12.57
C GLN A 164 -13.03 1.10 -12.42
N THR A 165 -13.05 2.32 -11.89
CA THR A 165 -11.83 3.09 -11.61
C THR A 165 -10.98 2.42 -10.53
N LEU A 166 -11.60 1.88 -9.47
CA LEU A 166 -10.91 1.16 -8.41
C LEU A 166 -10.32 -0.16 -8.89
N GLU A 167 -11.06 -0.89 -9.74
CA GLU A 167 -10.57 -2.12 -10.39
C GLU A 167 -9.36 -1.82 -11.28
N CYS A 168 -9.46 -0.82 -12.15
CA CYS A 168 -8.35 -0.37 -13.00
C CYS A 168 -7.12 0.01 -12.14
N LYS A 169 -7.32 0.74 -11.04
CA LYS A 169 -6.24 1.09 -10.11
C LYS A 169 -5.55 -0.14 -9.51
N GLY A 170 -6.33 -1.18 -9.17
CA GLY A 170 -5.82 -2.47 -8.71
C GLY A 170 -4.98 -3.18 -9.76
N TRP A 171 -5.46 -3.23 -11.01
CA TRP A 171 -4.73 -3.78 -12.15
C TRP A 171 -3.41 -3.06 -12.41
N LEU A 172 -3.42 -1.73 -12.39
CA LEU A 172 -2.21 -0.93 -12.51
C LEU A 172 -1.22 -1.29 -11.39
N GLN A 173 -1.65 -1.34 -10.13
CA GLN A 173 -0.81 -1.72 -8.98
C GLN A 173 -0.23 -3.13 -9.11
N LEU A 174 -1.01 -4.10 -9.61
CA LEU A 174 -0.53 -5.45 -9.87
C LEU A 174 0.56 -5.48 -10.95
N LEU A 175 0.37 -4.75 -12.05
CA LEU A 175 1.39 -4.63 -13.10
C LEU A 175 2.69 -4.03 -12.57
N ILE A 176 2.60 -3.01 -11.71
CA ILE A 176 3.78 -2.42 -11.03
C ILE A 176 4.51 -3.48 -10.21
N LEU A 177 3.78 -4.30 -9.47
CA LEU A 177 4.35 -5.34 -8.61
C LEU A 177 5.07 -6.41 -9.43
N VAL A 178 4.42 -6.97 -10.45
CA VAL A 178 4.99 -8.01 -11.33
C VAL A 178 6.24 -7.49 -12.03
N TYR A 179 6.23 -6.24 -12.49
CA TYR A 179 7.39 -5.58 -13.10
C TYR A 179 8.61 -5.53 -12.15
N HIS A 180 8.43 -5.13 -10.89
CA HIS A 180 9.53 -5.01 -9.92
C HIS A 180 10.04 -6.36 -9.40
N ILE A 181 9.16 -7.37 -9.29
CA ILE A 181 9.54 -8.73 -8.92
C ILE A 181 10.34 -9.39 -10.05
N SER A 182 9.86 -9.28 -11.29
CA SER A 182 10.47 -9.96 -12.45
C SER A 182 11.77 -9.32 -12.95
N GLY A 183 12.15 -8.14 -12.44
CA GLY A 183 13.36 -7.43 -12.89
C GLY A 183 13.27 -6.94 -14.35
N ALA A 184 12.06 -6.67 -14.84
CA ALA A 184 11.79 -6.38 -16.25
C ALA A 184 12.31 -5.02 -16.74
N SER A 185 12.98 -4.26 -15.87
CA SER A 185 13.61 -2.98 -16.19
C SER A 185 14.72 -3.08 -17.24
N GLN A 186 15.25 -4.29 -17.47
CA GLN A 186 16.29 -4.54 -18.47
C GLN A 186 15.78 -4.37 -19.91
N LEU A 187 14.47 -4.52 -20.14
CA LEU A 187 13.87 -4.32 -21.46
C LEU A 187 13.33 -2.90 -21.62
N MET A 188 13.91 -2.16 -22.57
CA MET A 188 13.52 -0.78 -22.87
C MET A 188 12.02 -0.61 -23.16
N PRO A 189 11.36 -1.47 -23.97
CA PRO A 189 9.92 -1.28 -24.26
C PRO A 189 9.05 -1.48 -23.02
N VAL A 190 9.37 -2.46 -22.18
CA VAL A 190 8.65 -2.74 -20.93
C VAL A 190 8.83 -1.60 -19.94
N TYR A 191 10.05 -1.06 -19.85
CA TYR A 191 10.36 0.09 -19.04
C TYR A 191 9.52 1.33 -19.41
N LEU A 192 9.40 1.63 -20.72
CA LEU A 192 8.61 2.75 -21.20
C LEU A 192 7.12 2.55 -20.90
N LEU A 193 6.58 1.36 -21.18
CA LEU A 193 5.18 1.01 -20.87
C LEU A 193 4.90 1.19 -19.37
N MET A 194 5.82 0.74 -18.52
CA MET A 194 5.69 0.83 -17.07
C MET A 194 5.61 2.29 -16.59
N ARG A 195 6.33 3.22 -17.23
CA ARG A 195 6.21 4.65 -16.94
C ARG A 195 4.83 5.19 -17.31
N CYS A 196 4.27 4.78 -18.46
CA CYS A 196 2.90 5.15 -18.84
C CYS A 196 1.87 4.61 -17.83
N VAL A 197 2.05 3.38 -17.34
CA VAL A 197 1.21 2.77 -16.29
C VAL A 197 1.25 3.57 -14.99
N VAL A 198 2.44 4.00 -14.54
CA VAL A 198 2.59 4.86 -13.34
C VAL A 198 1.88 6.20 -13.55
N SER A 199 2.06 6.84 -14.71
CA SER A 199 1.40 8.10 -15.04
C SER A 199 -0.12 7.96 -15.05
N CYS A 200 -0.65 6.89 -15.64
CA CYS A 200 -2.08 6.57 -15.62
C CYS A 200 -2.59 6.38 -14.19
N TYR A 201 -1.85 5.65 -13.34
CA TYR A 201 -2.19 5.45 -11.94
C TYR A 201 -2.26 6.77 -11.16
N LEU A 202 -1.27 7.65 -11.35
CA LEU A 202 -1.24 8.97 -10.72
C LEU A 202 -2.42 9.84 -11.17
N PHE A 203 -2.72 9.85 -12.47
CA PHE A 203 -3.85 10.56 -13.03
C PHE A 203 -5.19 10.05 -12.48
N LEU A 204 -5.37 8.74 -12.41
CA LEU A 204 -6.61 8.14 -11.92
C LEU A 204 -6.81 8.42 -10.42
N SER A 205 -5.72 8.39 -9.65
CA SER A 205 -5.76 8.78 -8.24
C SER A 205 -6.14 10.25 -8.08
N ALA A 206 -5.60 11.13 -8.93
CA ALA A 206 -5.92 12.55 -8.96
C ALA A 206 -7.39 12.82 -9.22
N TYR A 207 -7.90 12.18 -10.27
CA TYR A 207 -9.25 12.36 -10.75
C TYR A 207 -10.30 12.02 -9.69
N GLY A 208 -10.11 10.94 -8.94
CA GLY A 208 -11.03 10.55 -7.85
C GLY A 208 -11.09 11.58 -6.72
N HIS A 209 -9.96 12.20 -6.37
CA HIS A 209 -9.92 13.26 -5.36
C HIS A 209 -10.53 14.57 -5.86
N PHE A 210 -10.29 14.91 -7.13
CA PHE A 210 -10.86 16.07 -7.80
C PHE A 210 -12.40 16.00 -7.87
N MET A 211 -12.95 14.89 -8.36
CA MET A 211 -14.41 14.74 -8.50
C MET A 211 -15.14 14.85 -7.16
N HIS A 212 -14.56 14.30 -6.08
CA HIS A 212 -15.13 14.45 -4.75
C HIS A 212 -15.15 15.92 -4.29
N TYR A 213 -14.06 16.65 -4.52
CA TYR A 213 -13.97 18.06 -4.17
C TYR A 213 -14.97 18.93 -4.95
N CYS A 214 -15.09 18.70 -6.27
CA CYS A 214 -16.07 19.40 -7.10
C CYS A 214 -17.52 19.15 -6.66
N ASN A 215 -17.85 17.92 -6.29
CA ASN A 215 -19.18 17.59 -5.79
C ASN A 215 -19.45 18.19 -4.40
N ALA A 216 -18.44 18.28 -3.54
CA ALA A 216 -18.56 18.88 -2.20
C ALA A 216 -18.79 20.41 -2.25
N LYS A 217 -18.21 21.10 -3.24
CA LYS A 217 -18.34 22.57 -3.41
C LYS A 217 -19.77 23.04 -3.74
N ASN A 218 -20.62 22.15 -4.24
CA ASN A 218 -21.99 22.49 -4.65
C ASN A 218 -23.02 22.57 -3.51
N GLY A 219 -22.64 22.38 -2.23
CA GLY A 219 -23.63 22.22 -1.15
C GLY A 219 -23.36 22.88 0.20
N SER A 220 -22.23 23.56 0.46
CA SER A 220 -21.94 24.05 1.83
C SER A 220 -20.95 25.21 1.91
N ASN A 221 -21.04 25.96 3.02
CA ASN A 221 -20.17 27.06 3.46
C ASN A 221 -18.68 26.67 3.40
N ILE A 222 -17.88 27.55 2.80
CA ILE A 222 -16.43 27.39 2.53
C ILE A 222 -15.61 26.94 3.75
N TRP A 223 -15.95 27.41 4.95
CA TRP A 223 -15.22 27.13 6.19
C TRP A 223 -15.46 25.73 6.77
N GLN A 224 -16.68 25.18 6.66
CA GLN A 224 -16.98 23.80 7.09
C GLN A 224 -16.35 22.78 6.14
N ASN A 225 -16.16 23.15 4.88
CA ASN A 225 -15.48 22.31 3.91
C ASN A 225 -13.98 22.21 4.20
N LEU A 226 -13.33 23.28 4.68
CA LEU A 226 -11.87 23.32 4.85
C LEU A 226 -11.36 22.32 5.90
N SER A 227 -12.00 22.25 7.08
CA SER A 227 -11.63 21.28 8.12
C SER A 227 -11.84 19.84 7.62
N ALA A 228 -12.95 19.55 6.95
CA ALA A 228 -13.23 18.24 6.35
C ALA A 228 -12.20 17.87 5.27
N ILE A 229 -11.78 18.84 4.45
CA ILE A 229 -10.74 18.64 3.42
C ILE A 229 -9.39 18.33 4.06
N ILE A 230 -8.99 19.07 5.10
CA ILE A 230 -7.72 18.85 5.81
C ILE A 230 -7.72 17.50 6.51
N THR A 231 -8.78 17.14 7.24
CA THR A 231 -8.89 15.82 7.88
C THR A 231 -8.80 14.69 6.84
N ARG A 232 -9.46 14.85 5.69
CA ARG A 232 -9.37 13.88 4.59
C ARG A 232 -7.96 13.82 4.00
N TYR A 233 -7.30 14.96 3.80
CA TYR A 233 -5.93 15.02 3.32
C TYR A 233 -4.98 14.27 4.25
N LEU A 234 -5.05 14.55 5.55
CA LEU A 234 -4.22 13.87 6.57
C LEU A 234 -4.50 12.36 6.59
N ASN A 235 -5.77 11.94 6.54
CA ASN A 235 -6.13 10.52 6.51
C ASN A 235 -5.58 9.81 5.27
N VAL A 236 -5.68 10.43 4.09
CA VAL A 236 -5.17 9.87 2.83
C VAL A 236 -3.65 9.80 2.84
N MET A 237 -2.97 10.88 3.27
CA MET A 237 -1.51 10.93 3.38
C MET A 237 -1.00 9.89 4.37
N PHE A 238 -1.63 9.79 5.55
CA PHE A 238 -1.30 8.76 6.53
C PHE A 238 -1.46 7.37 5.93
N ARG A 239 -2.61 7.06 5.32
CA ARG A 239 -2.89 5.74 4.75
C ARG A 239 -1.86 5.32 3.68
N MET A 240 -1.44 6.24 2.82
CA MET A 240 -0.48 5.95 1.75
C MET A 240 0.95 5.78 2.27
N ASN A 241 1.32 6.55 3.31
CA ASN A 241 2.71 6.64 3.76
C ASN A 241 3.04 5.76 4.97
N PHE A 242 2.05 5.40 5.78
CA PHE A 242 2.25 4.72 7.06
C PHE A 242 3.16 3.51 6.94
N LEU A 243 2.87 2.60 6.00
CA LEU A 243 3.66 1.38 5.81
C LEU A 243 5.11 1.67 5.37
N VAL A 244 5.29 2.60 4.43
CA VAL A 244 6.63 2.94 3.91
C VAL A 244 7.47 3.66 4.95
N LEU A 245 6.87 4.53 5.76
CA LEU A 245 7.59 5.15 6.88
C LEU A 245 8.06 4.12 7.89
N CYS A 246 7.21 3.16 8.27
CA CYS A 246 7.63 2.05 9.12
C CYS A 246 8.76 1.23 8.49
N LEU A 247 8.69 0.94 7.20
CA LEU A 247 9.76 0.24 6.47
C LEU A 247 11.07 1.04 6.44
N CYS A 248 11.03 2.35 6.19
CA CYS A 248 12.22 3.21 6.21
C CYS A 248 12.91 3.20 7.58
N LEU A 249 12.11 3.29 8.63
CA LEU A 249 12.54 3.27 10.02
C LEU A 249 13.19 1.93 10.39
N VAL A 250 12.55 0.81 10.04
CA VAL A 250 13.03 -0.55 10.33
C VAL A 250 14.22 -0.95 9.45
N MET A 251 14.26 -0.52 8.19
CA MET A 251 15.33 -0.89 7.25
C MET A 251 16.50 0.09 7.24
N ASN A 252 16.40 1.20 7.96
CA ASN A 252 17.35 2.31 7.97
C ASN A 252 17.70 2.79 6.56
N ARG A 253 16.67 3.02 5.74
CA ARG A 253 16.81 3.51 4.36
C ARG A 253 16.09 4.85 4.19
N PRO A 254 16.66 5.76 3.38
CA PRO A 254 16.02 7.05 3.12
C PRO A 254 14.66 6.84 2.45
N TYR A 255 13.71 7.72 2.74
CA TYR A 255 12.34 7.66 2.20
C TYR A 255 12.28 7.59 0.66
N GLN A 256 13.23 8.24 -0.02
CA GLN A 256 13.36 8.24 -1.48
C GLN A 256 13.66 6.86 -2.08
N PHE A 257 14.18 5.92 -1.30
CA PHE A 257 14.42 4.55 -1.76
C PHE A 257 13.12 3.89 -2.25
N TYR A 258 12.00 4.23 -1.62
CA TYR A 258 10.67 3.75 -2.01
C TYR A 258 9.93 4.72 -2.92
N TYR A 259 10.61 5.22 -3.97
CA TYR A 259 10.23 6.35 -4.82
C TYR A 259 8.75 6.49 -5.21
N PHE A 260 8.03 5.37 -5.38
CA PHE A 260 6.63 5.35 -5.78
C PHE A 260 5.71 6.07 -4.77
N VAL A 261 5.94 5.88 -3.48
CA VAL A 261 5.09 6.47 -2.42
C VAL A 261 5.35 7.98 -2.21
N PRO A 262 6.61 8.46 -2.15
CA PRO A 262 6.92 9.89 -2.25
C PRO A 262 6.30 10.54 -3.48
N LEU A 263 6.34 9.88 -4.64
CA LEU A 263 5.81 10.40 -5.90
C LEU A 263 4.29 10.60 -5.84
N ILE A 264 3.53 9.61 -5.38
CA ILE A 264 2.07 9.74 -5.25
C ILE A 264 1.72 10.83 -4.24
N SER A 265 2.42 10.87 -3.11
CA SER A 265 2.21 11.87 -2.06
C SER A 265 2.43 13.28 -2.59
N PHE A 266 3.53 13.50 -3.32
CA PHE A 266 3.82 14.77 -3.98
C PHE A 266 2.74 15.17 -4.99
N CYS A 267 2.34 14.25 -5.88
CA CYS A 267 1.28 14.53 -6.86
C CYS A 267 -0.07 14.82 -6.20
N TYR A 268 -0.38 14.14 -5.10
CA TYR A 268 -1.62 14.40 -4.36
C TYR A 268 -1.60 15.77 -3.68
N THR A 269 -0.49 16.14 -3.04
CA THR A 269 -0.31 17.47 -2.43
C THR A 269 -0.38 18.58 -3.48
N SER A 270 0.29 18.43 -4.63
CA SER A 270 0.27 19.45 -5.69
C SER A 270 -1.14 19.66 -6.27
N GLN A 271 -1.93 18.59 -6.37
CA GLN A 271 -3.32 18.69 -6.81
C GLN A 271 -4.23 19.34 -5.76
N MET A 272 -4.05 19.03 -4.48
CA MET A 272 -4.78 19.71 -3.41
C MET A 272 -4.47 21.20 -3.39
N LEU A 273 -3.22 21.58 -3.58
CA LEU A 273 -2.81 22.98 -3.72
C LEU A 273 -3.49 23.65 -4.92
N LEU A 274 -3.50 22.98 -6.08
CA LEU A 274 -4.19 23.47 -7.28
C LEU A 274 -5.70 23.62 -7.07
N MET A 275 -6.33 22.71 -6.35
CA MET A 275 -7.77 22.80 -6.05
C MET A 275 -8.09 23.92 -5.05
N TYR A 276 -7.17 24.19 -4.11
CA TYR A 276 -7.29 25.31 -3.18
C TYR A 276 -7.17 26.67 -3.88
N THR A 277 -6.26 26.80 -4.84
CA THR A 277 -6.03 28.04 -5.60
C THR A 277 -6.91 28.16 -6.85
N GLY A 278 -7.52 27.07 -7.31
CA GLY A 278 -8.25 27.00 -8.57
C GLY A 278 -9.58 27.77 -8.57
N PRO A 279 -9.93 28.46 -9.66
CA PRO A 279 -11.17 29.22 -9.76
C PRO A 279 -12.41 28.32 -9.63
N SER A 280 -13.50 28.88 -9.10
CA SER A 280 -14.80 28.24 -8.85
C SER A 280 -15.59 27.83 -10.12
N LEU A 281 -14.92 27.34 -11.15
CA LEU A 281 -15.46 27.06 -12.49
C LEU A 281 -16.57 25.98 -12.53
N VAL A 282 -16.92 25.37 -11.41
CA VAL A 282 -17.93 24.30 -11.31
C VAL A 282 -19.23 24.76 -10.63
N ALA A 283 -19.43 26.06 -10.42
CA ALA A 283 -20.68 26.58 -9.84
C ALA A 283 -21.93 26.41 -10.75
N ASN A 284 -21.77 26.05 -12.03
CA ASN A 284 -22.86 26.02 -13.02
C ASN A 284 -23.14 24.64 -13.65
N ARG A 285 -22.89 23.52 -12.95
CA ARG A 285 -23.47 22.24 -13.41
C ARG A 285 -24.89 22.07 -12.86
N PRO A 286 -25.95 22.10 -13.69
CA PRO A 286 -27.28 21.70 -13.24
C PRO A 286 -27.22 20.24 -12.75
N GLN A 287 -27.73 19.98 -11.55
CA GLN A 287 -27.87 18.63 -11.03
C GLN A 287 -28.68 17.78 -12.02
N PRO A 288 -28.20 16.58 -12.44
CA PRO A 288 -29.08 15.65 -13.12
C PRO A 288 -30.21 15.26 -12.15
N ARG A 289 -31.46 15.52 -12.56
CA ARG A 289 -32.71 15.30 -11.80
C ARG A 289 -33.03 13.82 -11.54
N LEU A 290 -32.04 12.99 -11.19
CA LEU A 290 -32.22 11.56 -10.97
C LEU A 290 -32.44 11.18 -9.50
N PHE A 291 -32.11 12.06 -8.55
CA PHE A 291 -32.24 11.74 -7.11
C PHE A 291 -33.65 11.89 -6.54
N ASN A 292 -34.59 12.51 -7.28
CA ASN A 292 -35.96 12.75 -6.77
C ASN A 292 -36.96 11.62 -7.03
N ARG A 293 -36.61 10.60 -7.83
CA ARG A 293 -37.52 9.45 -8.05
C ARG A 293 -37.51 8.46 -6.88
N HIS A 294 -36.40 8.33 -6.14
CA HIS A 294 -36.32 7.39 -5.01
C HIS A 294 -37.06 7.84 -3.76
N LYS A 295 -37.21 9.15 -3.50
CA LYS A 295 -38.01 9.63 -2.36
C LYS A 295 -39.53 9.54 -2.59
N LYS A 296 -40.01 9.62 -3.83
CA LYS A 296 -41.44 9.45 -4.13
C LYS A 296 -41.90 7.99 -4.11
N ALA A 297 -41.02 7.02 -4.38
CA ALA A 297 -41.39 5.60 -4.35
C ALA A 297 -41.53 5.02 -2.93
N ILE A 298 -40.90 5.63 -1.91
CA ILE A 298 -40.95 5.15 -0.52
C ILE A 298 -42.13 5.76 0.26
N SER A 299 -42.78 6.81 -0.26
CA SER A 299 -43.89 7.50 0.43
C SER A 299 -45.29 7.00 0.07
N TYR A 300 -45.46 6.10 -0.90
CA TYR A 300 -46.76 5.57 -1.35
C TYR A 300 -46.94 4.05 -1.12
N GLY A 301 -46.12 3.45 -0.25
CA GLY A 301 -46.14 2.01 0.02
C GLY A 301 -46.20 1.70 1.51
N GLY A 302 -47.35 1.95 2.15
CA GLY A 302 -47.58 1.48 3.51
C GLY A 302 -48.89 2.00 4.12
N THR A 303 -49.77 1.04 4.46
CA THR A 303 -50.96 1.11 5.34
C THR A 303 -52.33 1.44 4.72
N GLY A 304 -52.81 0.55 3.86
CA GLY A 304 -54.23 0.18 3.80
C GLY A 304 -54.43 -1.20 4.44
N LYS A 305 -54.93 -1.25 5.68
CA LYS A 305 -55.53 -2.46 6.26
C LYS A 305 -56.96 -2.13 6.69
N GLU A 306 -57.88 -2.86 6.08
CA GLU A 306 -59.30 -2.93 6.37
C GLU A 306 -59.55 -3.26 7.85
N THR A 307 -60.42 -2.48 8.47
CA THR A 307 -61.18 -2.88 9.66
C THR A 307 -62.62 -3.07 9.22
N THR A 308 -63.01 -4.34 9.05
CA THR A 308 -64.39 -4.83 9.07
C THR A 308 -64.98 -4.64 10.46
N GLY A 309 -66.16 -4.01 10.54
CA GLY A 309 -66.96 -3.94 11.74
C GLY A 309 -68.43 -4.20 11.40
N LYS A 310 -68.96 -5.27 12.00
CA LYS A 310 -70.37 -5.68 12.16
C LYS A 310 -71.13 -6.11 10.91
#